data_AF-A0A392PZC4-F1
#
_entry.id   AF-A0A392PZC4-F1
#
_cell.length_a   1.000
_cell.length_b   1.000
_cell.length_c   1.000
_cell.angle_alpha   90.00
_cell.angle_beta   90.00
_cell.angle_gamma   90.00
#
_symmetry.space_group_name_H-M   'P 1'
#
loop_
_entity.id
_entity.type
_entity.pdbx_description
1 polymer ?
#
loop_
_entity_poly.entity_id
_entity_poly.type
_entity_poly.pdbx_seq_one_letter_code
_entity_poly.pdbx_strand_id
1 'polypeptide(L)'
;ERIAKLSGGVAVIKVGAATETELEDRKLRIEDAKNATFAAIEEGIVPGGGTALVHLSAYVPAIKEKLEDPDERLGADIVQKVRMINFPIFC
;
A
#
# COMPACT_ATOMS: atom_id res chain seq x y z
N GLU A 1 -2.58 19.64 -13.53
CA GLU A 1 -1.18 19.22 -13.25
C GLU A 1 -0.09 20.30 -13.31
N ARG A 2 -0.26 21.48 -13.93
CA ARG A 2 0.84 22.50 -14.01
C ARG A 2 0.95 23.47 -12.82
N ILE A 3 -0.07 23.59 -11.96
CA ILE A 3 -0.08 24.57 -10.85
C ILE A 3 0.76 24.09 -9.65
N ALA A 4 0.85 22.77 -9.40
CA ALA A 4 1.57 22.24 -8.25
C ALA A 4 3.10 22.41 -8.32
N LYS A 5 3.68 22.49 -9.54
CA LYS A 5 5.13 22.62 -9.73
C LYS A 5 5.66 24.06 -9.65
N LEU A 6 4.78 25.07 -9.72
CA LEU A 6 5.19 26.49 -9.68
C LEU A 6 5.04 27.13 -8.29
N SER A 7 4.20 26.57 -7.41
CA SER A 7 3.99 27.08 -6.04
C SER A 7 4.83 26.37 -4.97
N GLY A 8 5.44 25.22 -5.32
CA GLY A 8 6.26 24.43 -4.40
C GLY A 8 7.70 24.92 -4.39
N GLY A 9 8.07 25.76 -3.43
CA GLY A 9 9.48 25.99 -3.13
C GLY A 9 10.19 24.66 -2.88
N VAL A 10 11.37 24.47 -3.48
CA VAL A 10 12.18 23.24 -3.30
C VAL A 10 12.58 23.15 -1.83
N ALA A 11 11.93 22.26 -1.07
CA ALA A 11 12.28 21.99 0.31
C ALA A 11 13.47 21.03 0.38
N VAL A 12 14.62 21.53 0.83
CA VAL A 12 15.81 20.70 1.05
C VAL A 12 15.80 20.20 2.50
N ILE A 13 15.58 18.90 2.68
CA ILE A 13 15.64 18.26 4.01
C ILE A 13 17.09 17.83 4.26
N LYS A 14 17.74 18.46 5.24
CA LYS A 14 19.09 18.09 5.70
C LYS A 14 18.97 17.19 6.91
N VAL A 15 19.50 15.98 6.80
CA VAL A 15 19.47 14.98 7.87
C VAL A 15 20.87 14.89 8.46
N GLY A 16 20.99 15.17 9.77
CA GLY A 16 22.23 15.03 10.52
C GLY A 16 22.25 13.75 11.35
N ALA A 17 23.42 13.13 11.47
CA ALA A 17 23.70 11.99 12.34
C ALA A 17 25.12 12.10 12.92
N ALA A 18 25.38 11.41 14.02
CA ALA A 18 26.69 11.46 14.71
C ALA A 18 27.72 10.53 14.07
N THR A 19 27.28 9.47 13.39
CA THR A 19 28.11 8.46 12.73
C THR A 19 27.62 8.19 11.30
N GLU A 20 28.51 7.69 10.43
CA GLU A 20 28.20 7.41 9.01
C GLU A 20 27.09 6.36 8.86
N THR A 21 27.08 5.34 9.71
CA THR A 21 26.06 4.27 9.69
C THR A 21 24.67 4.75 10.11
N GLU A 22 24.57 5.65 11.09
CA GLU A 22 23.30 6.28 11.48
C GLU A 22 22.79 7.25 10.42
N LEU A 23 23.70 7.86 9.64
CA LEU A 23 23.33 8.77 8.57
C LEU A 23 22.62 8.03 7.44
N GLU A 24 23.13 6.85 7.05
CA GLU A 24 22.51 6.01 6.03
C GLU A 24 21.16 5.45 6.48
N ASP A 25 21.05 4.94 7.72
CA ASP A 25 19.77 4.41 8.25
C ASP A 25 18.69 5.51 8.30
N ARG A 26 19.02 6.71 8.77
CA ARG A 26 18.08 7.83 8.80
C ARG A 26 17.68 8.30 7.41
N LYS A 27 18.61 8.29 6.45
CA LYS A 27 18.32 8.64 5.07
C LYS A 27 17.32 7.67 4.44
N LEU A 28 17.55 6.35 4.61
CA LEU A 28 16.67 5.31 4.08
C LEU A 28 15.25 5.41 4.67
N ARG A 29 15.13 5.67 5.98
CA ARG A 29 13.81 5.86 6.63
C ARG A 29 13.07 7.08 6.10
N ILE A 30 13.78 8.18 5.84
CA ILE A 30 13.16 9.41 5.33
C ILE A 30 12.74 9.23 3.86
N GLU A 31 13.54 8.53 3.05
CA GLU A 31 13.18 8.21 1.66
C GLU A 31 11.93 7.32 1.60
N ASP A 32 11.84 6.32 2.47
CA ASP A 32 10.66 5.46 2.58
C ASP A 32 9.40 6.24 3.00
N ALA A 33 9.49 7.03 4.08
CA ALA A 33 8.39 7.85 4.56
C ALA A 33 7.91 8.85 3.51
N LYS A 34 8.84 9.49 2.79
CA LYS A 34 8.53 10.39 1.68
C LYS A 34 7.70 9.66 0.62
N ASN A 35 8.19 8.53 0.13
CA ASN A 35 7.52 7.76 -0.91
C ASN A 35 6.14 7.27 -0.46
N ALA A 36 6.01 6.80 0.78
CA ALA A 36 4.75 6.38 1.36
C ALA A 36 3.71 7.51 1.40
N THR A 37 4.12 8.73 1.77
CA THR A 37 3.20 9.89 1.79
C THR A 37 2.77 10.33 0.39
N PHE A 38 3.67 10.27 -0.61
CA PHE A 38 3.29 10.58 -1.99
C PHE A 38 2.29 9.56 -2.53
N ALA A 39 2.53 8.27 -2.31
CA ALA A 39 1.61 7.20 -2.70
C ALA A 39 0.23 7.36 -2.02
N ALA A 40 0.21 7.70 -0.73
CA ALA A 40 -1.03 7.94 0.01
C ALA A 40 -1.82 9.16 -0.50
N ILE A 41 -1.14 10.18 -1.02
CA ILE A 41 -1.80 11.36 -1.62
C ILE A 41 -2.39 11.02 -3.00
N GLU A 42 -1.71 10.18 -3.78
CA GLU A 42 -2.15 9.81 -5.14
C GLU A 42 -3.27 8.75 -5.14
N GLU A 43 -3.11 7.68 -4.36
CA GLU A 43 -4.03 6.54 -4.35
C GLU A 43 -5.06 6.59 -3.19
N GLY A 44 -4.83 7.45 -2.19
CA GLY A 44 -5.63 7.52 -0.97
C GLY A 44 -5.17 6.56 0.12
N ILE A 45 -5.77 6.68 1.31
CA ILE A 45 -5.39 5.91 2.49
C ILE A 45 -6.44 4.82 2.75
N VAL A 46 -5.97 3.57 2.89
CA VAL A 46 -6.79 2.43 3.29
C VAL A 46 -6.41 1.93 4.70
N PRO A 47 -7.34 1.31 5.44
CA PRO A 47 -7.01 0.70 6.73
C PRO A 47 -5.98 -0.42 6.55
N GLY A 48 -4.83 -0.27 7.22
CA GLY A 48 -3.69 -1.18 7.15
C GLY A 48 -3.90 -2.51 7.90
N GLY A 49 -2.80 -3.22 8.14
CA GLY A 49 -2.78 -4.47 8.91
C GLY A 49 -3.50 -5.64 8.23
N GLY A 50 -3.69 -5.60 6.90
CA GLY A 50 -4.45 -6.62 6.17
C GLY A 50 -5.97 -6.48 6.28
N THR A 51 -6.48 -5.54 7.07
CA THR A 51 -7.93 -5.32 7.26
C THR A 51 -8.62 -4.90 5.96
N ALA A 52 -7.97 -4.09 5.12
CA ALA A 52 -8.46 -3.75 3.79
C ALA A 52 -8.73 -5.01 2.94
N LEU A 53 -7.89 -6.05 3.04
CA LEU A 53 -8.06 -7.29 2.28
C LEU A 53 -9.26 -8.11 2.77
N VAL A 54 -9.50 -8.11 4.09
CA VAL A 54 -10.66 -8.79 4.71
C VAL A 54 -11.97 -8.08 4.33
N HIS A 55 -11.98 -6.75 4.31
CA HIS A 55 -13.17 -6.02 3.84
C HIS A 55 -13.46 -6.29 2.37
N LEU A 56 -12.44 -6.35 1.53
CA LEU A 56 -12.61 -6.66 0.11
C LEU A 56 -13.05 -8.11 -0.15
N SER A 57 -12.65 -9.07 0.69
CA SER A 57 -13.04 -10.47 0.53
C SER A 57 -14.55 -10.69 0.72
N ALA A 58 -15.22 -9.87 1.52
CA ALA A 58 -16.68 -9.89 1.69
C ALA A 58 -17.43 -9.54 0.40
N TYR A 59 -16.81 -8.85 -0.56
CA TYR A 59 -17.41 -8.47 -1.84
C TYR A 59 -17.16 -9.47 -2.97
N VAL A 60 -16.20 -10.39 -2.82
CA VAL A 60 -15.91 -11.46 -3.78
C VAL A 60 -17.11 -12.38 -4.09
N PRO A 61 -17.96 -12.80 -3.12
CA PRO A 61 -19.13 -13.62 -3.45
C PRO A 61 -20.10 -12.92 -4.42
N ALA A 62 -20.27 -11.60 -4.32
CA ALA A 62 -21.11 -10.83 -5.24
C ALA A 62 -20.54 -10.76 -6.68
N ILE A 63 -19.23 -10.97 -6.83
CA ILE A 63 -18.56 -11.03 -8.14
C ILE A 63 -18.69 -12.44 -8.74
N LYS A 64 -18.62 -13.48 -7.90
CA LYS A 64 -18.81 -14.89 -8.30
C LYS A 64 -20.19 -15.22 -8.87
N GLU A 65 -21.20 -14.43 -8.54
CA GLU A 65 -22.56 -14.57 -9.08
C GLU A 65 -22.69 -14.03 -10.52
N LYS A 66 -21.75 -13.17 -10.96
CA LYS A 66 -21.75 -12.57 -12.30
C LYS A 66 -20.88 -13.32 -13.30
N LEU A 67 -20.12 -14.31 -12.85
CA LEU A 67 -19.17 -15.08 -13.65
C LEU A 67 -19.83 -16.39 -14.08
N GLU A 68 -20.03 -16.55 -15.39
CA GLU A 68 -20.70 -17.71 -16.00
C GLU A 68 -19.72 -18.87 -16.24
N ASP A 69 -18.43 -18.58 -16.45
CA ASP A 69 -17.40 -19.58 -16.74
C ASP A 69 -16.86 -20.28 -15.46
N PRO A 70 -16.77 -21.63 -15.45
CA PRO A 70 -16.37 -22.41 -14.28
C PRO A 70 -14.89 -22.21 -13.88
N ASP A 71 -14.00 -21.92 -14.84
CA ASP A 71 -12.58 -21.69 -14.58
C ASP A 71 -12.33 -20.34 -13.88
N GLU A 72 -13.10 -19.31 -14.22
CA GLU A 72 -13.03 -18.00 -13.58
C GLU A 72 -13.54 -18.04 -12.13
N ARG A 73 -14.52 -18.90 -11.85
CA ARG A 73 -15.03 -19.14 -10.49
C ARG A 73 -13.97 -19.81 -9.61
N LEU A 74 -13.27 -20.82 -10.15
CA LEU A 74 -12.10 -21.45 -9.51
C LEU A 74 -10.97 -20.43 -9.25
N GLY A 75 -10.70 -19.54 -10.21
CA GLY A 75 -9.76 -18.44 -10.05
C GLY A 75 -10.15 -17.49 -8.90
N ALA A 76 -11.41 -17.09 -8.82
CA ALA A 76 -11.93 -16.25 -7.74
C ALA A 76 -11.85 -16.94 -6.37
N ASP A 77 -12.05 -18.26 -6.30
CA ASP A 77 -11.86 -19.06 -5.09
C ASP A 77 -10.40 -19.10 -4.62
N ILE A 78 -9.44 -19.24 -5.55
CA ILE A 78 -8.02 -19.24 -5.23
C ILE A 78 -7.59 -17.88 -4.68
N VAL A 79 -8.02 -16.78 -5.31
CA VAL A 79 -7.70 -15.42 -4.85
C VAL A 79 -8.29 -15.15 -3.47
N GLN A 80 -9.52 -15.62 -3.20
CA GLN A 80 -10.12 -15.53 -1.87
C GLN A 80 -9.32 -16.32 -0.82
N LYS A 81 -8.83 -17.52 -1.17
CA LYS A 81 -8.14 -18.41 -0.25
C LYS A 81 -6.70 -17.98 0.04
N VAL A 82 -5.91 -17.62 -0.98
CA VAL A 82 -4.52 -17.17 -0.82
C VAL A 82 -4.44 -15.90 0.03
N ARG A 83 -5.40 -15.00 -0.13
CA ARG A 83 -5.45 -13.70 0.57
C ARG A 83 -5.72 -13.84 2.08
N MET A 84 -6.18 -15.01 2.55
CA MET A 84 -6.45 -15.29 3.97
C MET A 84 -5.34 -16.10 4.66
N ILE A 85 -4.48 -16.81 3.91
CA ILE A 85 -3.51 -17.77 4.48
C ILE A 85 -2.15 -17.12 4.77
N ASN A 86 -1.76 -16.07 4.04
CA ASN A 86 -0.39 -15.56 4.08
C ASN A 86 -0.17 -14.22 4.80
N PHE A 87 -1.16 -13.70 5.53
CA PHE A 87 -0.97 -12.50 6.35
C PHE A 87 -1.29 -12.80 7.81
N PRO A 88 -0.27 -12.96 8.67
CA PRO A 88 -0.52 -13.10 10.09
C PRO A 88 -1.13 -11.80 10.60
N ILE A 89 -2.38 -11.91 11.05
CA ILE A 89 -3.15 -10.91 11.79
C ILE A 89 -2.55 -10.59 13.17
N PHE A 90 -1.27 -10.89 13.38
CA PHE A 90 -0.65 -10.74 14.69
C PHE A 90 -0.18 -9.30 14.88
N CYS A 91 -0.94 -8.65 15.76
CA CYS A 91 -0.64 -7.42 16.46
C CYS A 91 0.77 -7.41 17.06
#